data_AF-A0A7G8E1D3-F1
#
_entry.id   AF-A0A7G8E1D3-F1
#
_cell.length_a   1.000
_cell.length_b   1.000
_cell.length_c   1.000
_cell.angle_alpha   90.00
_cell.angle_beta   90.00
_cell.angle_gamma   90.00
#
_symmetry.space_group_name_H-M   'P 1'
#
loop_
_entity.id
_entity.type
_entity.pdbx_description
1 polymer ?
#
loop_
_entity_poly.entity_id
_entity_poly.type
_entity_poly.pdbx_seq_one_letter_code
_entity_poly.pdbx_strand_id
1 'polypeptide(L)'
;MMPVLNRLLLYGVVGGTAAAVHIGVLLLLGRWMSLSLANPIAFLAASVAGYLGHALLTFREETGGRQFARRWLLLQYVVNISVCALLPLLQAPTLVLVFTPTLLNALIWSRAARFSAKVRQHKNGQPPLLHADDLGLAEGVDAAIIDLAQSGRLQGASLLVNGPSAAHAVEAWRDLADPPPLTLHFCLTEGHSLPNCPDLPTGFGSLLLASLLPWRRRRIAPQLRTVLQQQISRYRQLTGLHHIRLDGHQHVQLVPLVLDAVLDLAGAESITWVRTTREPLPEGLSLRLWWRSLQTGGLLKWLILQLLSGLAIPRLRRAGLQTNRRFAGVLFSGTMFGTALRRSWETAYSSIDIDRASQPVVLIHPALPNAVSGMNQNVFQQSVAFFKSNNRQKELASAQQL
;
A
#
# COMPACT_ATOMS: atom_id res chain seq x y z
N MET A 1 17.76 -0.80 -26.29
CA MET A 1 18.17 -1.86 -25.35
C MET A 1 19.65 -2.08 -25.55
N MET A 2 20.52 -1.74 -24.59
CA MET A 2 21.91 -2.17 -24.68
C MET A 2 21.97 -3.70 -24.72
N PRO A 3 22.74 -4.32 -25.63
CA PRO A 3 22.88 -5.77 -25.68
C PRO A 3 23.43 -6.28 -24.35
N VAL A 4 22.92 -7.43 -23.88
CA VAL A 4 23.25 -8.04 -22.58
C VAL A 4 24.77 -8.13 -22.36
N LEU A 5 25.53 -8.34 -23.43
CA LEU A 5 26.99 -8.38 -23.45
C LEU A 5 27.65 -7.06 -23.05
N ASN A 6 27.18 -5.91 -23.57
CA ASN A 6 27.69 -4.59 -23.18
C ASN A 6 27.40 -4.28 -21.72
N ARG A 7 26.24 -4.73 -21.21
CA ARG A 7 25.91 -4.56 -19.80
C ARG A 7 26.85 -5.36 -18.90
N LEU A 8 27.15 -6.62 -19.25
CA LEU A 8 28.10 -7.45 -18.50
C LEU A 8 29.51 -6.86 -18.51
N LEU A 9 29.96 -6.32 -19.66
CA LEU A 9 31.25 -5.63 -19.76
C LEU A 9 31.32 -4.38 -18.87
N LEU A 10 30.31 -3.51 -18.92
CA LEU A 10 30.25 -2.32 -18.05
C LEU A 10 30.16 -2.69 -16.57
N TYR A 11 29.47 -3.77 -16.23
CA TYR A 11 29.45 -4.32 -14.88
C TYR A 11 30.84 -4.79 -14.43
N GLY A 12 31.56 -5.52 -15.29
CA GLY A 12 32.93 -5.95 -15.03
C GLY A 12 33.88 -4.78 -14.82
N VAL A 13 33.77 -3.73 -15.64
CA VAL A 13 34.59 -2.51 -15.51
C VAL A 13 34.30 -1.78 -14.20
N VAL A 14 33.02 -1.56 -13.85
CA VAL A 14 32.67 -0.87 -12.59
C VAL A 14 33.07 -1.71 -11.38
N GLY A 15 32.86 -3.03 -11.42
CA GLY A 15 33.26 -3.95 -10.36
C GLY A 15 34.78 -4.01 -10.20
N GLY A 16 35.53 -4.06 -11.29
CA GLY A 16 36.99 -4.02 -11.29
C GLY A 16 37.54 -2.72 -10.71
N THR A 17 36.95 -1.57 -11.09
CA THR A 17 37.32 -0.27 -10.51
C THR A 17 37.03 -0.22 -9.01
N ALA A 18 35.87 -0.69 -8.56
CA ALA A 18 35.54 -0.76 -7.14
C ALA A 18 36.51 -1.66 -6.36
N ALA A 19 36.90 -2.81 -6.93
CA ALA A 19 37.89 -3.71 -6.34
C ALA A 19 39.29 -3.08 -6.26
N ALA A 20 39.72 -2.35 -7.30
CA ALA A 20 40.98 -1.61 -7.29
C ALA A 20 40.99 -0.52 -6.21
N VAL A 21 39.87 0.21 -6.06
CA VAL A 21 39.69 1.19 -4.97
C VAL A 21 39.75 0.51 -3.60
N HIS A 22 39.09 -0.64 -3.43
CA HIS A 22 39.13 -1.40 -2.18
C HIS A 22 40.57 -1.79 -1.82
N ILE A 23 41.28 -2.44 -2.75
CA ILE A 23 42.66 -2.90 -2.53
C ILE A 23 43.58 -1.71 -2.24
N GLY A 24 43.48 -0.62 -3.01
CA GLY A 24 44.30 0.57 -2.82
C GLY A 24 44.12 1.20 -1.44
N VAL A 25 42.87 1.38 -0.98
CA VAL A 25 42.58 1.95 0.33
C VAL A 25 42.96 0.98 1.46
N LEU A 26 42.72 -0.32 1.28
CA LEU A 26 43.09 -1.33 2.27
C LEU A 26 44.61 -1.40 2.48
N LEU A 27 45.39 -1.40 1.40
CA LEU A 27 46.86 -1.41 1.45
C LEU A 27 47.43 -0.11 2.03
N LEU A 28 46.78 1.03 1.78
CA LEU A 28 47.19 2.32 2.32
C LEU A 28 46.92 2.39 3.83
N LEU A 29 45.69 2.10 4.26
CA LEU A 29 45.28 2.20 5.66
C LEU A 29 45.87 1.08 6.52
N GLY A 30 46.07 -0.11 5.96
CA GLY A 30 46.72 -1.24 6.65
C GLY A 30 48.15 -0.96 7.10
N ARG A 31 48.79 0.12 6.62
CA ARG A 31 50.08 0.61 7.12
C ARG A 31 49.97 1.35 8.46
N TRP A 32 48.78 1.81 8.83
CA TRP A 32 48.54 2.71 9.96
C TRP A 32 47.53 2.16 10.97
N MET A 33 46.73 1.15 10.60
CA MET A 33 45.72 0.54 11.47
C MET A 33 45.54 -0.95 11.16
N SER A 34 44.90 -1.67 12.08
CA SER A 34 44.59 -3.09 11.88
C SER A 34 43.71 -3.31 10.65
N LEU A 35 43.85 -4.49 10.04
CA LEU A 35 42.99 -4.93 8.93
C LEU A 35 41.50 -4.89 9.31
N SER A 36 41.16 -5.14 10.57
CA SER A 36 39.79 -5.05 11.08
C SER A 36 39.19 -3.64 11.03
N LEU A 37 40.02 -2.59 11.11
CA LEU A 37 39.61 -1.19 11.00
C LEU A 37 39.76 -0.63 9.57
N ALA A 38 40.82 -1.03 8.86
CA ALA A 38 41.08 -0.60 7.49
C ALA A 38 40.03 -1.16 6.51
N ASN A 39 39.59 -2.41 6.71
CA ASN A 39 38.69 -3.08 5.78
C ASN A 39 37.30 -2.42 5.66
N PRO A 40 36.60 -2.04 6.74
CA PRO A 40 35.36 -1.27 6.65
C PRO A 40 35.49 0.06 5.88
N ILE A 41 36.61 0.77 6.05
CA ILE A 41 36.85 2.08 5.40
C ILE A 41 37.14 1.89 3.91
N ALA A 42 38.04 0.95 3.57
CA ALA A 42 38.32 0.58 2.19
C ALA A 42 37.05 0.14 1.46
N PHE A 43 36.19 -0.58 2.17
CA PHE A 43 34.92 -1.05 1.66
C PHE A 43 33.92 0.08 1.41
N LEU A 44 33.86 1.08 2.30
CA LEU A 44 33.03 2.27 2.09
C LEU A 44 33.47 3.03 0.84
N ALA A 45 34.78 3.22 0.65
CA ALA A 45 35.34 3.87 -0.54
C ALA A 45 35.00 3.11 -1.82
N ALA A 46 35.17 1.78 -1.82
CA ALA A 46 34.79 0.91 -2.93
C ALA A 46 33.28 0.93 -3.23
N SER A 47 32.45 1.02 -2.19
CA SER A 47 30.99 1.14 -2.33
C SER A 47 30.56 2.46 -2.97
N VAL A 48 31.21 3.57 -2.63
CA VAL A 48 30.98 4.88 -3.27
C VAL A 48 31.40 4.84 -4.74
N ALA A 49 32.60 4.30 -5.03
CA ALA A 49 33.09 4.17 -6.39
C ALA A 49 32.18 3.27 -7.25
N GLY A 50 31.77 2.12 -6.71
CA GLY A 50 30.83 1.21 -7.36
C GLY A 50 29.45 1.85 -7.58
N TYR A 51 28.95 2.62 -6.61
CA TYR A 51 27.69 3.36 -6.76
C TYR A 51 27.77 4.38 -7.89
N LEU A 52 28.80 5.24 -7.89
CA LEU A 52 28.98 6.27 -8.91
C LEU A 52 29.17 5.65 -10.29
N GLY A 53 29.98 4.60 -10.40
CA GLY A 53 30.19 3.86 -11.64
C GLY A 53 28.89 3.25 -12.17
N HIS A 54 28.12 2.57 -11.33
CA HIS A 54 26.84 1.99 -11.74
C HIS A 54 25.80 3.05 -12.08
N ALA A 55 25.69 4.13 -11.31
CA ALA A 55 24.75 5.21 -11.56
C ALA A 55 25.06 5.98 -12.86
N LEU A 56 26.34 6.23 -13.16
CA LEU A 56 26.77 7.06 -14.29
C LEU A 56 26.99 6.28 -15.58
N LEU A 57 27.42 5.02 -15.49
CA LEU A 57 27.84 4.23 -16.66
C LEU A 57 26.90 3.05 -16.93
N THR A 58 26.56 2.26 -15.90
CA THR A 58 25.79 1.03 -16.11
C THR A 58 24.28 1.28 -16.24
N PHE A 59 23.73 2.23 -15.50
CA PHE A 59 22.28 2.42 -15.36
C PHE A 59 21.77 3.79 -15.77
N ARG A 60 22.60 4.65 -16.38
CA ARG A 60 22.20 6.01 -16.75
C ARG A 60 21.02 6.06 -17.71
N GLU A 61 21.05 5.24 -18.76
CA GLU A 61 19.93 5.10 -19.71
C GLU A 61 18.67 4.54 -19.01
N GLU A 62 18.88 3.59 -18.10
CA GLU A 62 17.82 2.89 -17.39
C GLU A 62 17.26 3.67 -16.19
N THR A 63 17.87 4.79 -15.84
CA THR A 63 17.39 5.72 -14.81
C THR A 63 16.94 7.05 -15.41
N GLY A 64 17.16 7.25 -16.72
CA GLY A 64 16.87 8.50 -17.42
C GLY A 64 17.60 9.70 -16.81
N GLY A 65 18.77 9.47 -16.22
CA GLY A 65 19.57 10.49 -15.53
C GLY A 65 18.96 11.05 -14.23
N ARG A 66 17.83 10.51 -13.74
CA ARG A 66 17.24 10.95 -12.47
C ARG A 66 18.02 10.38 -11.29
N GLN A 67 18.04 11.10 -10.16
CA GLN A 67 18.56 10.58 -8.89
C GLN A 67 17.88 9.24 -8.61
N PHE A 68 18.65 8.16 -8.72
CA PHE A 68 18.23 6.80 -8.44
C PHE A 68 17.53 6.74 -7.09
N ALA A 69 16.46 5.94 -6.96
CA ALA A 69 15.64 5.97 -5.75
C ALA A 69 16.52 5.68 -4.53
N ARG A 70 16.69 6.70 -3.65
CA ARG A 70 17.59 6.69 -2.48
C ARG A 70 17.45 5.45 -1.60
N ARG A 71 16.30 4.77 -1.66
CA ARG A 71 16.04 3.49 -0.98
C ARG A 71 16.91 2.33 -1.46
N TRP A 72 17.26 2.25 -2.74
CA TRP A 72 18.13 1.19 -3.25
C TRP A 72 19.56 1.41 -2.80
N LEU A 73 19.99 2.67 -2.70
CA LEU A 73 21.27 3.05 -2.12
C LEU A 73 21.33 2.76 -0.62
N LEU A 74 20.29 3.11 0.13
CA LEU A 74 20.17 2.77 1.55
C LEU A 74 20.18 1.26 1.78
N LEU A 75 19.38 0.49 1.01
CA LEU A 75 19.37 -0.96 1.09
C LEU A 75 20.75 -1.55 0.76
N GLN A 76 21.39 -1.04 -0.29
CA GLN A 76 22.75 -1.41 -0.67
C GLN A 76 23.71 -1.18 0.50
N TYR A 77 23.75 0.02 1.08
CA TYR A 77 24.64 0.33 2.21
C TYR A 77 24.35 -0.52 3.43
N VAL A 78 23.09 -0.72 3.81
CA VAL A 78 22.73 -1.56 4.96
C VAL A 78 23.19 -2.99 4.75
N VAL A 79 22.84 -3.61 3.62
CA VAL A 79 23.26 -4.98 3.28
C VAL A 79 24.77 -5.10 3.28
N ASN A 80 25.45 -4.15 2.64
CA ASN A 80 26.89 -4.14 2.51
C ASN A 80 27.62 -3.94 3.85
N ILE A 81 27.16 -3.02 4.70
CA ILE A 81 27.73 -2.81 6.04
C ILE A 81 27.51 -4.07 6.89
N SER A 82 26.31 -4.65 6.86
CA SER A 82 26.02 -5.90 7.60
C SER A 82 26.91 -7.05 7.14
N VAL A 83 27.05 -7.25 5.83
CA VAL A 83 27.88 -8.33 5.25
C VAL A 83 29.36 -8.10 5.56
N CYS A 84 29.85 -6.87 5.47
CA CYS A 84 31.24 -6.54 5.77
C CYS A 84 31.57 -6.59 7.27
N ALA A 85 30.59 -6.41 8.15
CA ALA A 85 30.76 -6.63 9.58
C ALA A 85 30.72 -8.13 9.94
N LEU A 86 29.85 -8.90 9.30
CA LEU A 86 29.60 -10.31 9.65
C LEU A 86 30.60 -11.30 9.02
N LEU A 87 30.96 -11.12 7.74
CA LEU A 87 31.82 -12.09 7.05
C LEU A 87 33.22 -12.26 7.67
N PRO A 88 33.90 -11.20 8.16
CA PRO A 88 35.17 -11.36 8.86
C PRO A 88 35.05 -12.15 10.16
N LEU A 89 33.91 -12.03 10.87
CA LEU A 89 33.64 -12.80 12.09
C LEU A 89 33.46 -14.30 11.80
N LEU A 90 33.04 -14.63 10.58
CA LEU A 90 32.89 -16.01 10.09
C LEU A 90 34.17 -16.57 9.46
N GLN A 91 35.31 -15.87 9.57
CA GLN A 91 36.59 -16.25 8.98
C GLN A 91 36.51 -16.54 7.47
N ALA A 92 35.67 -15.81 6.75
CA ALA A 92 35.50 -16.01 5.32
C ALA A 92 36.80 -15.70 4.54
N PRO A 93 37.14 -16.47 3.48
CA PRO A 93 38.31 -16.21 2.65
C PRO A 93 38.30 -14.80 2.03
N THR A 94 39.47 -14.20 1.81
CA THR A 94 39.61 -12.84 1.22
C THR A 94 38.82 -12.69 -0.09
N LEU A 95 38.78 -13.73 -0.91
CA LEU A 95 38.01 -13.73 -2.16
C LEU A 95 36.49 -13.60 -1.90
N VAL A 96 35.96 -14.24 -0.86
CA VAL A 96 34.55 -14.11 -0.45
C VAL A 96 34.28 -12.70 0.11
N LEU A 97 35.19 -12.15 0.90
CA LEU A 97 35.07 -10.78 1.44
C LEU A 97 34.99 -9.72 0.34
N VAL A 98 35.79 -9.89 -0.73
CA VAL A 98 35.89 -8.92 -1.83
C VAL A 98 34.71 -9.04 -2.82
N PHE A 99 34.31 -10.26 -3.18
CA PHE A 99 33.31 -10.45 -4.26
C PHE A 99 31.85 -10.51 -3.78
N THR A 100 31.58 -10.87 -2.51
CA THR A 100 30.20 -10.96 -2.01
C THR A 100 29.44 -9.63 -2.08
N PRO A 101 30.00 -8.49 -1.64
CA PRO A 101 29.31 -7.20 -1.76
C PRO A 101 29.10 -6.79 -3.23
N THR A 102 30.05 -7.10 -4.12
CA THR A 102 29.93 -6.82 -5.56
C THR A 102 28.78 -7.61 -6.19
N LEU A 103 28.63 -8.89 -5.83
CA LEU A 103 27.52 -9.73 -6.28
C LEU A 103 26.17 -9.24 -5.73
N LEU A 104 26.10 -8.92 -4.43
CA LEU A 104 24.90 -8.38 -3.80
C LEU A 104 24.49 -7.04 -4.40
N ASN A 105 25.47 -6.16 -4.64
CA ASN A 105 25.27 -4.92 -5.39
C ASN A 105 24.66 -5.24 -6.75
N ALA A 106 25.26 -6.14 -7.54
CA ALA A 106 24.73 -6.50 -8.85
C ALA A 106 23.28 -6.99 -8.82
N LEU A 107 22.90 -7.79 -7.81
CA LEU A 107 21.52 -8.25 -7.61
C LEU A 107 20.57 -7.10 -7.25
N ILE A 108 20.97 -6.23 -6.31
CA ILE A 108 20.20 -5.05 -5.89
C ILE A 108 19.99 -4.12 -7.09
N TRP A 109 21.06 -3.81 -7.83
CA TRP A 109 21.05 -2.96 -9.01
C TRP A 109 20.22 -3.56 -10.16
N SER A 110 20.33 -4.86 -10.43
CA SER A 110 19.51 -5.56 -11.43
C SER A 110 18.02 -5.52 -11.08
N ARG A 111 17.68 -5.66 -9.79
CA ARG A 111 16.30 -5.58 -9.32
C ARG A 111 15.78 -4.15 -9.41
N ALA A 112 16.60 -3.17 -9.04
CA ALA A 112 16.28 -1.76 -9.12
C ALA A 112 16.09 -1.28 -10.56
N ALA A 113 16.94 -1.70 -11.49
CA ALA A 113 16.83 -1.39 -12.91
C ALA A 113 15.55 -1.96 -13.53
N ARG A 114 15.25 -3.24 -13.30
CA ARG A 114 13.98 -3.87 -13.73
C ARG A 114 12.78 -3.14 -13.16
N PHE A 115 12.89 -2.69 -11.93
CA PHE A 115 11.86 -1.93 -11.26
C PHE A 115 11.69 -0.53 -11.89
N SER A 116 12.76 0.24 -12.11
CA SER A 116 12.72 1.54 -12.79
C SER A 116 12.23 1.46 -14.24
N ALA A 117 12.57 0.39 -14.96
CA ALA A 117 12.09 0.15 -16.31
C ALA A 117 10.57 -0.09 -16.34
N LYS A 118 10.04 -0.88 -15.41
CA LYS A 118 8.58 -1.06 -15.26
C LYS A 118 7.89 0.28 -15.00
N VAL A 119 8.45 1.10 -14.12
CA VAL A 119 7.84 2.39 -13.72
C VAL A 119 7.73 3.37 -14.89
N ARG A 120 8.70 3.38 -15.80
CA ARG A 120 8.58 4.16 -17.05
C ARG A 120 7.47 3.66 -17.96
N GLN A 121 7.33 2.35 -18.12
CA GLN A 121 6.22 1.77 -18.89
C GLN A 121 4.86 2.08 -18.25
N HIS A 122 4.80 2.17 -16.91
CA HIS A 122 3.58 2.52 -16.19
C HIS A 122 3.11 3.96 -16.48
N LYS A 123 4.01 4.94 -16.70
CA LYS A 123 3.60 6.35 -16.91
C LYS A 123 2.84 6.63 -18.21
N ASN A 124 2.91 5.74 -19.20
CA ASN A 124 2.12 5.82 -20.44
C ASN A 124 0.91 4.87 -20.40
N GLY A 125 0.57 4.38 -19.22
CA GLY A 125 -0.44 3.36 -18.99
C GLY A 125 -1.81 3.91 -18.61
N GLN A 126 -2.74 3.01 -18.34
CA GLN A 126 -4.06 3.35 -17.82
C GLN A 126 -3.93 3.91 -16.38
N PRO A 127 -4.57 5.05 -16.08
CA PRO A 127 -4.54 5.63 -14.74
C PRO A 127 -5.24 4.71 -13.73
N PRO A 128 -4.89 4.81 -12.43
CA PRO A 128 -5.66 4.16 -11.39
C PRO A 128 -7.07 4.79 -11.25
N LEU A 129 -7.96 4.08 -10.57
CA LEU A 129 -9.25 4.59 -10.13
C LEU A 129 -9.10 5.35 -8.82
N LEU A 130 -9.63 6.57 -8.73
CA LEU A 130 -9.78 7.29 -7.48
C LEU A 130 -11.07 6.82 -6.78
N HIS A 131 -10.94 6.42 -5.51
CA HIS A 131 -12.02 5.85 -4.72
C HIS A 131 -12.11 6.54 -3.37
N ALA A 132 -13.32 6.90 -2.94
CA ALA A 132 -13.55 7.53 -1.64
C ALA A 132 -14.28 6.57 -0.66
N ASP A 133 -13.75 6.41 0.55
CA ASP A 133 -14.42 5.64 1.59
C ASP A 133 -15.29 6.54 2.49
N ASP A 134 -16.16 5.89 3.29
CA ASP A 134 -16.98 6.48 4.35
C ASP A 134 -18.19 7.34 3.89
N LEU A 135 -18.73 7.11 2.68
CA LEU A 135 -20.03 7.68 2.30
C LEU A 135 -21.13 7.17 3.25
N GLY A 136 -22.01 8.04 3.70
CA GLY A 136 -23.07 7.79 4.68
C GLY A 136 -22.67 8.02 6.13
N LEU A 137 -21.42 8.41 6.40
CA LEU A 137 -20.92 8.61 7.77
C LEU A 137 -21.42 9.92 8.39
N ALA A 138 -21.41 11.01 7.62
CA ALA A 138 -21.95 12.31 8.00
C ALA A 138 -22.03 13.24 6.80
N GLU A 139 -22.92 14.24 6.87
CA GLU A 139 -23.19 15.19 5.78
C GLU A 139 -21.93 15.87 5.22
N GLY A 140 -20.99 16.28 6.07
CA GLY A 140 -19.76 16.93 5.60
C GLY A 140 -18.77 15.98 4.89
N VAL A 141 -18.85 14.67 5.16
CA VAL A 141 -18.11 13.64 4.41
C VAL A 141 -18.82 13.40 3.08
N ASP A 142 -20.13 13.20 3.15
CA ASP A 142 -20.97 12.88 2.00
C ASP A 142 -20.91 13.98 0.94
N ALA A 143 -21.07 15.23 1.34
CA ALA A 143 -21.00 16.38 0.44
C ALA A 143 -19.65 16.46 -0.30
N ALA A 144 -18.53 16.16 0.37
CA ALA A 144 -17.22 16.14 -0.27
C ALA A 144 -17.06 15.00 -1.28
N ILE A 145 -17.61 13.82 -0.96
CA ILE A 145 -17.58 12.67 -1.86
C ILE A 145 -18.49 12.91 -3.07
N ILE A 146 -19.68 13.46 -2.85
CA ILE A 146 -20.65 13.81 -3.90
C ILE A 146 -20.08 14.89 -4.82
N ASP A 147 -19.46 15.95 -4.30
CA ASP A 147 -18.81 17.00 -5.11
C ASP A 147 -17.73 16.44 -6.06
N LEU A 148 -16.89 15.53 -5.54
CA LEU A 148 -15.88 14.88 -6.37
C LEU A 148 -16.50 13.91 -7.40
N ALA A 149 -17.63 13.27 -7.09
CA ALA A 149 -18.33 12.43 -8.04
C ALA A 149 -19.02 13.26 -9.14
N GLN A 150 -19.71 14.35 -8.77
CA GLN A 150 -20.36 15.29 -9.69
C GLN A 150 -19.37 15.92 -10.68
N SER A 151 -18.16 16.23 -10.21
CA SER A 151 -17.08 16.76 -11.05
C SER A 151 -16.32 15.70 -11.87
N GLY A 152 -16.77 14.43 -11.84
CA GLY A 152 -16.16 13.32 -12.59
C GLY A 152 -14.78 12.89 -12.08
N ARG A 153 -14.37 13.33 -10.88
CA ARG A 153 -13.06 13.03 -10.30
C ARG A 153 -13.01 11.67 -9.62
N LEU A 154 -14.12 11.17 -9.10
CA LEU A 154 -14.22 9.83 -8.52
C LEU A 154 -14.65 8.77 -9.53
N GLN A 155 -14.10 7.57 -9.38
CA GLN A 155 -14.51 6.39 -10.14
C GLN A 155 -15.08 5.27 -9.26
N GLY A 156 -15.27 5.54 -7.97
CA GLY A 156 -15.94 4.67 -7.00
C GLY A 156 -16.07 5.34 -5.63
N ALA A 157 -17.03 4.87 -4.85
CA ALA A 157 -17.14 5.19 -3.43
C ALA A 157 -17.56 3.97 -2.61
N SER A 158 -17.36 4.02 -1.29
CA SER A 158 -17.78 2.96 -0.36
C SER A 158 -18.79 3.47 0.66
N LEU A 159 -19.94 2.81 0.73
CA LEU A 159 -21.10 3.16 1.55
C LEU A 159 -21.08 2.44 2.90
N LEU A 160 -21.06 3.22 3.98
CA LEU A 160 -21.36 2.79 5.34
C LEU A 160 -22.87 2.75 5.55
N VAL A 161 -23.47 1.59 5.34
CA VAL A 161 -24.94 1.40 5.35
C VAL A 161 -25.63 1.67 6.70
N ASN A 162 -24.86 1.60 7.79
CA ASN A 162 -25.31 1.89 9.15
C ASN A 162 -24.91 3.29 9.62
N GLY A 163 -24.28 4.09 8.74
CA GLY A 163 -23.97 5.48 9.04
C GLY A 163 -25.25 6.33 9.11
N PRO A 164 -25.25 7.41 9.93
CA PRO A 164 -26.45 8.21 10.18
C PRO A 164 -27.01 8.91 8.94
N SER A 165 -26.16 9.26 7.97
CA SER A 165 -26.56 9.95 6.74
C SER A 165 -26.69 9.01 5.53
N ALA A 166 -26.53 7.69 5.71
CA ALA A 166 -26.47 6.72 4.62
C ALA A 166 -27.67 6.75 3.65
N ALA A 167 -28.89 6.99 4.15
CA ALA A 167 -30.07 7.08 3.30
C ALA A 167 -30.00 8.29 2.36
N HIS A 168 -29.80 9.49 2.92
CA HIS A 168 -29.65 10.73 2.16
C HIS A 168 -28.46 10.69 1.21
N ALA A 169 -27.34 10.10 1.64
CA ALA A 169 -26.15 9.95 0.81
C ALA A 169 -26.40 9.09 -0.43
N VAL A 170 -27.21 8.04 -0.32
CA VAL A 170 -27.58 7.18 -1.46
C VAL A 170 -28.57 7.85 -2.39
N GLU A 171 -29.51 8.64 -1.86
CA GLU A 171 -30.40 9.47 -2.69
C GLU A 171 -29.58 10.46 -3.53
N ALA A 172 -28.70 11.24 -2.89
CA ALA A 172 -27.83 12.17 -3.61
C ALA A 172 -26.85 11.48 -4.57
N TRP A 173 -26.41 10.25 -4.25
CA TRP A 173 -25.58 9.45 -5.16
C TRP A 173 -26.35 8.99 -6.40
N ARG A 174 -27.64 8.68 -6.29
CA ARG A 174 -28.49 8.29 -7.43
C ARG A 174 -28.82 9.46 -8.35
N ASP A 175 -28.88 10.66 -7.80
CA ASP A 175 -29.16 11.88 -8.57
C ASP A 175 -27.97 12.36 -9.42
N LEU A 176 -26.81 11.70 -9.32
CA LEU A 176 -25.68 11.93 -10.22
C LEU A 176 -26.05 11.52 -11.65
N ALA A 177 -25.58 12.29 -12.64
CA ALA A 177 -25.83 11.98 -14.05
C ALA A 177 -25.19 10.65 -14.51
N ASP A 178 -24.00 10.33 -13.99
CA ASP A 178 -23.28 9.08 -14.23
C ASP A 178 -22.64 8.59 -12.92
N PRO A 179 -23.43 7.95 -12.02
CA PRO A 179 -22.94 7.57 -10.70
C PRO A 179 -21.89 6.45 -10.82
N PRO A 180 -20.68 6.62 -10.26
CA PRO A 180 -19.70 5.55 -10.26
C PRO A 180 -20.15 4.37 -9.37
N PRO A 181 -19.53 3.19 -9.51
CA PRO A 181 -19.86 2.02 -8.70
C PRO A 181 -19.77 2.31 -7.20
N LEU A 182 -20.86 2.01 -6.50
CA LEU A 182 -20.95 2.14 -5.06
C LEU A 182 -20.64 0.79 -4.40
N THR A 183 -19.63 0.75 -3.54
CA THR A 183 -19.15 -0.48 -2.88
C THR A 183 -19.73 -0.57 -1.48
N LEU A 184 -20.11 -1.75 -1.02
CA LEU A 184 -20.52 -1.98 0.35
C LEU A 184 -19.30 -1.89 1.28
N HIS A 185 -19.31 -0.93 2.20
CA HIS A 185 -18.27 -0.72 3.21
C HIS A 185 -18.62 -1.43 4.51
N PHE A 186 -18.17 -2.67 4.68
CA PHE A 186 -18.44 -3.37 5.93
C PHE A 186 -17.77 -2.70 7.13
N CYS A 187 -18.56 -2.37 8.15
CA CYS A 187 -18.05 -1.81 9.39
C CYS A 187 -18.24 -2.79 10.55
N LEU A 188 -17.13 -3.26 11.10
CA LEU A 188 -17.06 -4.16 12.27
C LEU A 188 -16.19 -3.57 13.40
N THR A 189 -15.63 -2.39 13.20
CA THR A 189 -14.72 -1.72 14.14
C THR A 189 -15.39 -0.57 14.89
N GLU A 190 -16.55 -0.15 14.42
CA GLU A 190 -17.44 0.85 15.00
C GLU A 190 -18.81 0.72 14.30
N GLY A 191 -19.80 1.55 14.64
CA GLY A 191 -21.02 1.61 13.83
C GLY A 191 -22.06 0.50 14.05
N HIS A 192 -21.65 -0.71 14.43
CA HIS A 192 -22.57 -1.84 14.56
C HIS A 192 -23.09 -1.99 16.00
N SER A 193 -24.37 -1.70 16.21
CA SER A 193 -25.07 -1.95 17.47
C SER A 193 -26.15 -2.99 17.24
N LEU A 194 -25.73 -4.24 17.05
CA LEU A 194 -26.67 -5.33 16.86
C LEU A 194 -26.94 -6.02 18.18
N PRO A 195 -28.19 -6.01 18.66
CA PRO A 195 -28.57 -6.80 19.82
C PRO A 195 -28.29 -8.28 19.52
N ASN A 196 -27.90 -9.03 20.55
CA ASN A 196 -27.66 -10.48 20.49
C ASN A 196 -26.38 -10.91 19.74
N CYS A 197 -25.38 -10.03 19.61
CA CYS A 197 -24.02 -10.39 19.17
C CYS A 197 -22.94 -10.07 20.23
N PRO A 198 -23.03 -10.62 21.47
CA PRO A 198 -22.16 -10.22 22.58
C PRO A 198 -20.71 -10.69 22.47
N ASP A 199 -20.42 -11.72 21.67
CA ASP A 199 -19.06 -12.25 21.53
C ASP A 199 -18.28 -11.61 20.38
N LEU A 200 -18.97 -10.92 19.45
CA LEU A 200 -18.35 -10.27 18.31
C LEU A 200 -17.52 -9.07 18.79
N PRO A 201 -16.18 -9.13 18.71
CA PRO A 201 -15.37 -8.04 19.20
C PRO A 201 -15.42 -6.86 18.24
N THR A 202 -15.43 -5.66 18.80
CA THR A 202 -15.29 -4.42 18.04
C THR A 202 -13.81 -4.09 17.89
N GLY A 203 -13.34 -3.94 16.65
CA GLY A 203 -11.99 -3.46 16.33
C GLY A 203 -11.13 -4.45 15.52
N PHE A 204 -10.23 -3.91 14.72
CA PHE A 204 -9.43 -4.70 13.78
C PHE A 204 -8.51 -5.70 14.51
N GLY A 205 -7.77 -5.24 15.53
CA GLY A 205 -6.82 -6.08 16.27
C GLY A 205 -7.48 -7.20 17.05
N SER A 206 -8.66 -6.93 17.64
CA SER A 206 -9.44 -7.92 18.40
C SER A 206 -10.06 -8.99 17.47
N LEU A 207 -10.58 -8.58 16.30
CA LEU A 207 -11.03 -9.51 15.25
C LEU A 207 -9.87 -10.35 14.69
N LEU A 208 -8.71 -9.74 14.48
CA LEU A 208 -7.51 -10.46 14.03
C LEU A 208 -7.06 -11.49 15.07
N LEU A 209 -6.98 -11.12 16.35
CA LEU A 209 -6.64 -12.03 17.43
C LEU A 209 -7.66 -13.18 17.57
N ALA A 210 -8.95 -12.87 17.47
CA ALA A 210 -10.01 -13.86 17.47
C ALA A 210 -9.91 -14.85 16.30
N SER A 211 -9.40 -14.40 15.15
CA SER A 211 -9.17 -15.25 13.97
C SER A 211 -8.09 -16.30 14.21
N LEU A 212 -7.14 -16.04 15.11
CA LEU A 212 -6.02 -16.94 15.42
C LEU A 212 -6.38 -18.03 16.45
N LEU A 213 -7.49 -17.88 17.17
CA LEU A 213 -7.89 -18.76 18.26
C LEU A 213 -9.13 -19.60 17.87
N PRO A 214 -9.00 -20.93 17.65
CA PRO A 214 -10.08 -21.75 17.10
C PRO A 214 -11.40 -21.71 17.88
N TRP A 215 -11.34 -21.69 19.22
CA TRP A 215 -12.55 -21.64 20.05
C TRP A 215 -13.27 -20.29 19.96
N ARG A 216 -12.54 -19.17 19.96
CA ARG A 216 -13.14 -17.84 19.78
C ARG A 216 -13.75 -17.71 18.40
N ARG A 217 -13.04 -18.20 17.38
CA ARG A 217 -13.52 -18.24 16.00
C ARG A 217 -14.87 -18.95 15.86
N ARG A 218 -15.03 -20.13 16.47
CA ARG A 218 -16.30 -20.88 16.45
C ARG A 218 -17.45 -20.13 17.14
N ARG A 219 -17.17 -19.43 18.24
CA ARG A 219 -18.18 -18.62 18.95
C ARG A 219 -18.61 -17.37 18.16
N ILE A 220 -17.65 -16.71 17.51
CA ILE A 220 -17.87 -15.43 16.81
C ILE A 220 -18.48 -15.62 15.42
N ALA A 221 -18.13 -16.70 14.71
CA ALA A 221 -18.53 -16.90 13.31
C ALA A 221 -20.04 -16.78 13.03
N PRO A 222 -20.95 -17.35 13.86
CA PRO A 222 -22.39 -17.18 13.65
C PRO A 222 -22.86 -15.73 13.79
N GLN A 223 -22.38 -15.02 14.82
CA GLN A 223 -22.73 -13.62 15.08
C GLN A 223 -22.21 -12.73 13.95
N LEU A 224 -20.96 -12.94 13.54
CA LEU A 224 -20.37 -12.25 12.41
C LEU A 224 -21.21 -12.44 11.13
N ARG A 225 -21.62 -13.68 10.82
CA ARG A 225 -22.44 -13.96 9.64
C ARG A 225 -23.75 -13.15 9.68
N THR A 226 -24.43 -13.12 10.82
CA THR A 226 -25.65 -12.31 11.02
C THR A 226 -25.40 -10.83 10.74
N VAL A 227 -24.32 -10.27 11.30
CA VAL A 227 -23.96 -8.85 11.09
C VAL A 227 -23.68 -8.55 9.62
N LEU A 228 -22.94 -9.42 8.92
CA LEU A 228 -22.64 -9.24 7.49
C LEU A 228 -23.90 -9.32 6.63
N GLN A 229 -24.78 -10.29 6.89
CA GLN A 229 -26.05 -10.44 6.17
C GLN A 229 -26.97 -9.24 6.37
N GLN A 230 -27.01 -8.66 7.57
CA GLN A 230 -27.79 -7.45 7.83
C GLN A 230 -27.23 -6.23 7.09
N GLN A 231 -25.91 -6.04 7.07
CA GLN A 231 -25.30 -4.96 6.30
C GLN A 231 -25.51 -5.14 4.78
N ILE A 232 -25.43 -6.37 4.27
CA ILE A 232 -25.77 -6.71 2.88
C ILE A 232 -27.24 -6.40 2.58
N SER A 233 -28.15 -6.82 3.46
CA SER A 233 -29.59 -6.57 3.29
C SER A 233 -29.89 -5.08 3.28
N ARG A 234 -29.27 -4.32 4.20
CA ARG A 234 -29.41 -2.86 4.26
C ARG A 234 -28.84 -2.19 3.02
N TYR A 235 -27.69 -2.65 2.52
CA TYR A 235 -27.10 -2.16 1.27
C TYR A 235 -28.08 -2.32 0.10
N ARG A 236 -28.70 -3.50 -0.04
CA ARG A 236 -29.70 -3.75 -1.10
C ARG A 236 -30.93 -2.88 -0.94
N GLN A 237 -31.45 -2.73 0.28
CA GLN A 237 -32.59 -1.85 0.55
C GLN A 237 -32.29 -0.40 0.17
N LEU A 238 -31.12 0.10 0.54
CA LEU A 238 -30.74 1.47 0.25
C LEU A 238 -30.47 1.70 -1.22
N THR A 239 -29.74 0.80 -1.90
CA THR A 239 -29.19 1.03 -3.25
C THR A 239 -29.99 0.38 -4.37
N GLY A 240 -30.72 -0.70 -4.10
CA GLY A 240 -31.37 -1.54 -5.11
C GLY A 240 -30.39 -2.47 -5.86
N LEU A 241 -29.10 -2.46 -5.52
CA LEU A 241 -28.07 -3.22 -6.23
C LEU A 241 -27.98 -4.67 -5.71
N HIS A 242 -28.13 -5.63 -6.61
CA HIS A 242 -28.05 -7.06 -6.27
C HIS A 242 -26.63 -7.63 -6.33
N HIS A 243 -25.81 -7.19 -7.30
CA HIS A 243 -24.41 -7.58 -7.40
C HIS A 243 -23.55 -6.73 -6.47
N ILE A 244 -22.89 -7.37 -5.52
CA ILE A 244 -22.20 -6.68 -4.44
C ILE A 244 -20.71 -6.58 -4.75
N ARG A 245 -20.22 -5.33 -4.77
CA ARG A 245 -18.81 -5.00 -4.61
C ARG A 245 -18.58 -4.73 -3.13
N LEU A 246 -17.53 -5.30 -2.56
CA LEU A 246 -17.30 -5.28 -1.12
C LEU A 246 -15.91 -4.79 -0.75
N ASP A 247 -15.86 -3.96 0.26
CA ASP A 247 -14.69 -3.70 1.07
C ASP A 247 -15.09 -3.56 2.54
N GLY A 248 -14.19 -3.05 3.37
CA GLY A 248 -14.45 -2.89 4.79
C GLY A 248 -13.75 -1.68 5.37
N HIS A 249 -14.43 -1.04 6.31
CA HIS A 249 -13.92 0.03 7.13
C HIS A 249 -12.70 -0.49 7.90
N GLN A 250 -11.61 0.28 7.86
CA GLN A 250 -10.29 -0.17 8.34
C GLN A 250 -9.78 -1.48 7.72
N HIS A 251 -10.28 -1.85 6.53
CA HIS A 251 -9.93 -3.06 5.80
C HIS A 251 -10.26 -4.38 6.52
N VAL A 252 -11.29 -4.39 7.37
CA VAL A 252 -11.71 -5.58 8.16
C VAL A 252 -12.02 -6.81 7.31
N GLN A 253 -12.42 -6.65 6.05
CA GLN A 253 -12.72 -7.75 5.14
C GLN A 253 -11.52 -8.67 4.87
N LEU A 254 -10.29 -8.20 5.15
CA LEU A 254 -9.06 -8.98 4.99
C LEU A 254 -8.69 -9.77 6.25
N VAL A 255 -9.36 -9.53 7.39
CA VAL A 255 -9.17 -10.34 8.60
C VAL A 255 -9.62 -11.78 8.30
N PRO A 256 -8.85 -12.84 8.62
CA PRO A 256 -9.15 -14.19 8.14
C PRO A 256 -10.55 -14.69 8.50
N LEU A 257 -11.01 -14.47 9.74
CA LEU A 257 -12.37 -14.84 10.15
C LEU A 257 -13.46 -14.12 9.34
N VAL A 258 -13.24 -12.85 9.00
CA VAL A 258 -14.17 -12.06 8.18
C VAL A 258 -14.13 -12.49 6.73
N LEU A 259 -12.94 -12.70 6.18
CA LEU A 259 -12.77 -13.20 4.82
C LEU A 259 -13.47 -14.55 4.64
N ASP A 260 -13.36 -15.45 5.62
CA ASP A 260 -14.02 -16.76 5.55
C ASP A 260 -15.55 -16.61 5.50
N ALA A 261 -16.13 -15.74 6.35
CA ALA A 261 -17.56 -15.44 6.28
C ALA A 261 -17.99 -14.79 4.95
N VAL A 262 -17.16 -13.90 4.38
CA VAL A 262 -17.40 -13.29 3.07
C VAL A 262 -17.40 -14.35 1.96
N LEU A 263 -16.44 -15.28 1.99
CA LEU A 263 -16.36 -16.37 1.01
C LEU A 263 -17.56 -17.31 1.13
N ASP A 264 -17.99 -17.64 2.34
CA ASP A 264 -19.16 -18.49 2.59
C ASP A 264 -20.46 -17.85 2.10
N LEU A 265 -20.57 -16.52 2.20
CA LEU A 265 -21.73 -15.75 1.74
C LEU A 265 -21.67 -15.40 0.25
N ALA A 266 -20.51 -15.52 -0.40
CA ALA A 266 -20.26 -14.94 -1.72
C ALA A 266 -21.29 -15.35 -2.79
N GLY A 267 -21.55 -16.66 -2.91
CA GLY A 267 -22.51 -17.18 -3.89
C GLY A 267 -23.95 -16.78 -3.57
N ALA A 268 -24.40 -17.05 -2.33
CA ALA A 268 -25.78 -16.77 -1.90
C ALA A 268 -26.11 -15.28 -1.93
N GLU A 269 -25.12 -14.42 -1.65
CA GLU A 269 -25.31 -12.97 -1.58
C GLU A 269 -24.87 -12.23 -2.85
N SER A 270 -24.55 -12.94 -3.93
CA SER A 270 -24.12 -12.34 -5.21
C SER A 270 -22.97 -11.34 -5.06
N ILE A 271 -22.00 -11.66 -4.19
CA ILE A 271 -20.75 -10.91 -4.06
C ILE A 271 -19.90 -11.25 -5.28
N THR A 272 -19.50 -10.23 -6.03
CA THR A 272 -18.77 -10.40 -7.29
C THR A 272 -17.35 -9.88 -7.22
N TRP A 273 -17.09 -8.94 -6.29
CA TRP A 273 -15.80 -8.25 -6.19
C TRP A 273 -15.47 -7.91 -4.74
N VAL A 274 -14.21 -8.14 -4.34
CA VAL A 274 -13.70 -7.81 -3.01
C VAL A 274 -12.40 -7.01 -3.11
N ARG A 275 -12.33 -5.86 -2.44
CA ARG A 275 -11.13 -5.01 -2.42
C ARG A 275 -10.01 -5.64 -1.61
N THR A 276 -8.81 -5.62 -2.17
CA THR A 276 -7.57 -6.00 -1.49
C THR A 276 -6.60 -4.82 -1.45
N THR A 277 -5.62 -4.89 -0.56
CA THR A 277 -4.72 -3.76 -0.24
C THR A 277 -3.31 -3.98 -0.78
N ARG A 278 -3.14 -4.65 -1.92
CA ARG A 278 -1.84 -4.85 -2.59
C ARG A 278 -1.16 -3.52 -2.96
N GLU A 279 -0.46 -2.92 -2.01
CA GLU A 279 0.11 -1.59 -2.13
C GLU A 279 1.62 -1.66 -2.39
N PRO A 280 2.10 -1.35 -3.61
CA PRO A 280 3.54 -1.21 -3.84
C PRO A 280 4.06 0.04 -3.12
N LEU A 281 5.29 -0.01 -2.62
CA LEU A 281 5.92 1.15 -1.98
C LEU A 281 6.15 2.28 -3.00
N PRO A 282 5.54 3.47 -2.81
CA PRO A 282 5.64 4.56 -3.78
C PRO A 282 7.08 5.04 -3.99
N GLU A 283 7.34 5.57 -5.18
CA GLU A 283 8.64 6.10 -5.57
C GLU A 283 8.76 7.60 -5.39
N GLY A 284 10.01 8.08 -5.32
CA GLY A 284 10.29 9.52 -5.28
C GLY A 284 9.73 10.23 -4.04
N LEU A 285 9.46 9.48 -2.98
CA LEU A 285 9.08 10.00 -1.67
C LEU A 285 10.30 10.62 -0.97
N SER A 286 10.08 11.74 -0.31
CA SER A 286 11.11 12.35 0.55
C SER A 286 11.30 11.53 1.83
N LEU A 287 12.48 11.64 2.46
CA LEU A 287 12.75 10.99 3.75
C LEU A 287 11.75 11.42 4.83
N ARG A 288 11.26 12.68 4.77
CA ARG A 288 10.24 13.20 5.68
C ARG A 288 8.92 12.42 5.59
N LEU A 289 8.50 12.03 4.39
CA LEU A 289 7.28 11.22 4.21
C LEU A 289 7.46 9.80 4.75
N TRP A 290 8.63 9.18 4.52
CA TRP A 290 8.96 7.88 5.11
C TRP A 290 8.92 7.92 6.63
N TRP A 291 9.55 8.93 7.23
CA TRP A 291 9.54 9.15 8.67
C TRP A 291 8.11 9.35 9.20
N ARG A 292 7.29 10.14 8.50
CA ARG A 292 5.87 10.33 8.85
C ARG A 292 5.08 9.03 8.82
N SER A 293 5.31 8.17 7.81
CA SER A 293 4.65 6.86 7.72
C SER A 293 5.06 5.93 8.88
N LEU A 294 6.31 6.00 9.36
CA LEU A 294 6.74 5.30 10.57
C LEU A 294 6.02 5.84 11.81
N GLN A 295 6.03 7.17 12.02
CA GLN A 295 5.44 7.80 13.20
C GLN A 295 3.93 7.57 13.34
N THR A 296 3.22 7.48 12.22
CA THR A 296 1.76 7.24 12.18
C THR A 296 1.39 5.76 12.21
N GLY A 297 2.38 4.85 12.31
CA GLY A 297 2.15 3.41 12.24
C GLY A 297 1.75 2.89 10.85
N GLY A 298 1.78 3.74 9.83
CA GLY A 298 1.40 3.41 8.45
C GLY A 298 2.21 2.26 7.86
N LEU A 299 3.50 2.16 8.18
CA LEU A 299 4.35 1.05 7.74
C LEU A 299 4.00 -0.30 8.38
N LEU A 300 3.66 -0.30 9.67
CA LEU A 300 3.22 -1.51 10.36
C LEU A 300 1.86 -1.95 9.82
N LYS A 301 0.91 -1.00 9.68
CA LYS A 301 -0.40 -1.25 9.07
C LYS A 301 -0.26 -1.80 7.65
N TRP A 302 0.61 -1.21 6.85
CA TRP A 302 0.93 -1.68 5.50
C TRP A 302 1.45 -3.12 5.53
N LEU A 303 2.44 -3.44 6.36
CA LEU A 303 3.01 -4.78 6.44
C LEU A 303 1.94 -5.84 6.77
N ILE A 304 1.12 -5.59 7.79
CA ILE A 304 0.06 -6.51 8.21
C ILE A 304 -0.94 -6.73 7.07
N LEU A 305 -1.41 -5.65 6.44
CA LEU A 305 -2.41 -5.72 5.38
C LEU A 305 -1.88 -6.34 4.07
N GLN A 306 -0.57 -6.19 3.79
CA GLN A 306 0.07 -6.87 2.67
C GLN A 306 0.10 -8.39 2.86
N LEU A 307 0.39 -8.85 4.08
CA LEU A 307 0.34 -10.27 4.43
C LEU A 307 -1.09 -10.81 4.30
N LEU A 308 -2.06 -10.11 4.89
CA LEU A 308 -3.48 -10.50 4.81
C LEU A 308 -4.00 -10.52 3.37
N SER A 309 -3.67 -9.51 2.55
CA SER A 309 -3.98 -9.51 1.11
C SER A 309 -3.31 -10.66 0.36
N GLY A 310 -2.06 -10.99 0.70
CA GLY A 310 -1.33 -12.12 0.16
C GLY A 310 -2.04 -13.45 0.39
N LEU A 311 -2.60 -13.63 1.59
CA LEU A 311 -3.40 -14.81 1.96
C LEU A 311 -4.80 -14.80 1.33
N ALA A 312 -5.43 -13.63 1.22
CA ALA A 312 -6.80 -13.49 0.74
C ALA A 312 -6.93 -13.77 -0.76
N ILE A 313 -6.02 -13.25 -1.58
CA ILE A 313 -6.19 -13.22 -3.04
C ILE A 313 -6.28 -14.61 -3.70
N PRO A 314 -5.43 -15.59 -3.35
CA PRO A 314 -5.59 -16.95 -3.88
C PRO A 314 -6.96 -17.55 -3.53
N ARG A 315 -7.52 -17.21 -2.36
CA ARG A 315 -8.83 -17.70 -1.91
C ARG A 315 -9.97 -17.02 -2.66
N LEU A 316 -9.92 -15.69 -2.83
CA LEU A 316 -10.87 -14.93 -3.64
C LEU A 316 -10.93 -15.48 -5.07
N ARG A 317 -9.77 -15.70 -5.70
CA ARG A 317 -9.69 -16.27 -7.06
C ARG A 317 -10.28 -17.67 -7.15
N ARG A 318 -10.02 -18.53 -6.16
CA ARG A 318 -10.60 -19.89 -6.11
C ARG A 318 -12.13 -19.86 -5.96
N ALA A 319 -12.67 -18.84 -5.31
CA ALA A 319 -14.10 -18.61 -5.18
C ALA A 319 -14.72 -17.86 -6.38
N GLY A 320 -13.96 -17.57 -7.44
CA GLY A 320 -14.45 -16.84 -8.61
C GLY A 320 -14.64 -15.33 -8.39
N LEU A 321 -14.16 -14.78 -7.27
CA LEU A 321 -14.31 -13.36 -6.93
C LEU A 321 -13.24 -12.51 -7.60
N GLN A 322 -13.67 -11.38 -8.19
CA GLN A 322 -12.76 -10.39 -8.75
C GLN A 322 -12.15 -9.50 -7.65
N THR A 323 -11.00 -8.88 -7.93
CA THR A 323 -10.31 -7.95 -7.01
C THR A 323 -9.41 -7.01 -7.79
N ASN A 324 -9.14 -5.83 -7.22
CA ASN A 324 -8.17 -4.88 -7.76
C ASN A 324 -6.75 -5.48 -7.83
N ARG A 325 -5.99 -5.12 -8.87
CA ARG A 325 -4.61 -5.61 -9.05
C ARG A 325 -3.61 -4.94 -8.10
N ARG A 326 -3.82 -3.65 -7.82
CA ARG A 326 -3.01 -2.80 -6.96
C ARG A 326 -3.89 -1.89 -6.14
N PHE A 327 -3.35 -1.40 -5.04
CA PHE A 327 -3.99 -0.47 -4.12
C PHE A 327 -3.01 0.62 -3.72
N ALA A 328 -3.49 1.79 -3.29
CA ALA A 328 -2.69 2.76 -2.56
C ALA A 328 -3.58 3.50 -1.55
N GLY A 329 -3.05 3.80 -0.38
CA GLY A 329 -3.78 4.51 0.68
C GLY A 329 -3.59 3.95 2.09
N VAL A 330 -2.90 2.81 2.26
CA VAL A 330 -2.59 2.28 3.60
C VAL A 330 -1.37 2.96 4.18
N LEU A 331 -0.28 3.04 3.41
CA LEU A 331 1.01 3.55 3.88
C LEU A 331 0.94 4.99 4.42
N PHE A 332 0.08 5.80 3.81
CA PHE A 332 -0.16 7.21 4.14
C PHE A 332 -1.60 7.45 4.64
N SER A 333 -2.23 6.45 5.25
CA SER A 333 -3.58 6.56 5.84
C SER A 333 -3.75 7.88 6.62
N GLY A 334 -4.80 8.64 6.31
CA GLY A 334 -5.06 9.95 6.93
C GLY A 334 -4.17 11.11 6.44
N THR A 335 -3.25 10.84 5.50
CA THR A 335 -2.26 11.79 4.99
C THR A 335 -2.06 11.69 3.46
N MET A 336 -3.02 11.09 2.76
CA MET A 336 -3.06 10.93 1.30
C MET A 336 -3.40 12.24 0.59
N PHE A 337 -2.53 13.24 0.74
CA PHE A 337 -2.64 14.55 0.09
C PHE A 337 -1.29 15.05 -0.42
N GLY A 338 -1.31 16.04 -1.32
CA GLY A 338 -0.12 16.65 -1.90
C GLY A 338 0.82 15.64 -2.55
N THR A 339 2.08 15.64 -2.13
CA THR A 339 3.11 14.76 -2.70
C THR A 339 2.87 13.28 -2.43
N ALA A 340 2.27 12.92 -1.28
CA ALA A 340 1.97 11.52 -0.97
C ALA A 340 0.92 10.97 -1.95
N LEU A 341 -0.19 11.69 -2.14
CA LEU A 341 -1.24 11.32 -3.11
C LEU A 341 -0.68 11.23 -4.53
N ARG A 342 0.03 12.26 -5.00
CA ARG A 342 0.58 12.30 -6.35
C ARG A 342 1.55 11.14 -6.63
N ARG A 343 2.43 10.82 -5.68
CA ARG A 343 3.38 9.69 -5.84
C ARG A 343 2.68 8.34 -5.81
N SER A 344 1.69 8.18 -4.94
CA SER A 344 0.84 6.97 -4.90
C SER A 344 0.07 6.80 -6.21
N TRP A 345 -0.52 7.88 -6.73
CA TRP A 345 -1.21 7.93 -8.02
C TRP A 345 -0.30 7.51 -9.17
N GLU A 346 0.85 8.18 -9.33
CA GLU A 346 1.85 7.86 -10.37
C GLU A 346 2.36 6.41 -10.29
N THR A 347 2.57 5.89 -9.07
CA THR A 347 3.05 4.50 -8.87
C THR A 347 1.97 3.47 -9.21
N ALA A 348 0.69 3.84 -9.08
CA ALA A 348 -0.43 2.94 -9.27
C ALA A 348 -0.78 2.70 -10.74
N TYR A 349 -0.31 3.53 -11.69
CA TYR A 349 -0.58 3.35 -13.12
C TYR A 349 -0.33 1.91 -13.61
N SER A 350 -1.14 1.45 -14.56
CA SER A 350 -1.02 0.13 -15.18
C SER A 350 -0.45 0.22 -16.60
N SER A 351 0.63 -0.50 -16.90
CA SER A 351 1.25 -0.51 -18.23
C SER A 351 0.49 -1.33 -19.29
N ILE A 352 -0.68 -1.88 -18.94
CA ILE A 352 -1.54 -2.69 -19.78
C ILE A 352 -2.96 -2.20 -19.54
N ASP A 353 -3.80 -2.19 -20.57
CA ASP A 353 -5.24 -1.97 -20.42
C ASP A 353 -5.84 -3.17 -19.66
N ILE A 354 -6.54 -2.87 -18.58
CA ILE A 354 -7.08 -3.89 -17.67
C ILE A 354 -8.55 -3.57 -17.44
N ASP A 355 -9.38 -4.62 -17.40
CA ASP A 355 -10.78 -4.53 -16.99
C ASP A 355 -10.93 -3.71 -15.71
N ARG A 356 -11.93 -2.83 -15.66
CA ARG A 356 -12.19 -1.95 -14.51
C ARG A 356 -12.16 -2.66 -13.17
N ALA A 357 -12.68 -3.90 -13.10
CA ALA A 357 -12.66 -4.70 -11.88
C ALA A 357 -11.25 -5.01 -11.35
N SER A 358 -10.25 -5.11 -12.23
CA SER A 358 -8.86 -5.38 -11.89
C SER A 358 -7.99 -4.12 -11.87
N GLN A 359 -8.54 -2.94 -12.18
CA GLN A 359 -7.76 -1.72 -12.19
C GLN A 359 -7.18 -1.37 -10.82
N PRO A 360 -6.00 -0.73 -10.78
CA PRO A 360 -5.43 -0.18 -9.55
C PRO A 360 -6.39 0.82 -8.89
N VAL A 361 -6.48 0.81 -7.56
CA VAL A 361 -7.31 1.74 -6.80
C VAL A 361 -6.43 2.62 -5.91
N VAL A 362 -6.67 3.94 -5.92
CA VAL A 362 -6.09 4.90 -4.98
C VAL A 362 -7.20 5.39 -4.07
N LEU A 363 -7.07 5.13 -2.77
CA LEU A 363 -8.05 5.45 -1.76
C LEU A 363 -7.81 6.85 -1.18
N ILE A 364 -8.91 7.58 -0.99
CA ILE A 364 -8.98 8.85 -0.25
C ILE A 364 -10.15 8.87 0.75
N HIS A 365 -10.10 9.77 1.73
CA HIS A 365 -11.23 10.06 2.64
C HIS A 365 -11.44 11.58 2.74
N PRO A 366 -12.01 12.20 1.69
CA PRO A 366 -12.24 13.64 1.64
C PRO A 366 -13.36 14.03 2.62
N ALA A 367 -13.32 15.27 3.12
CA ALA A 367 -14.41 15.83 3.91
C ALA A 367 -14.36 17.37 3.90
N LEU A 368 -15.53 18.00 4.03
CA LEU A 368 -15.67 19.44 4.24
C LEU A 368 -15.24 19.85 5.67
N PRO A 369 -14.99 21.14 5.95
CA PRO A 369 -14.78 21.61 7.31
C PRO A 369 -15.94 21.21 8.25
N ASN A 370 -15.63 20.98 9.53
CA ASN A 370 -16.62 20.55 10.53
C ASN A 370 -17.39 19.27 10.18
N ALA A 371 -16.82 18.37 9.36
CA ALA A 371 -17.47 17.13 8.93
C ALA A 371 -17.89 16.19 10.08
N VAL A 372 -17.36 16.38 11.29
CA VAL A 372 -17.79 15.64 12.47
C VAL A 372 -19.17 16.06 12.99
N SER A 373 -19.71 17.18 12.50
CA SER A 373 -21.09 17.57 12.75
C SER A 373 -22.03 16.50 12.19
N GLY A 374 -22.95 16.00 13.02
CA GLY A 374 -23.87 14.92 12.64
C GLY A 374 -23.30 13.50 12.77
N MET A 375 -21.99 13.32 13.01
CA MET A 375 -21.45 12.00 13.34
C MET A 375 -21.90 11.56 14.74
N ASN A 376 -22.38 10.32 14.86
CA ASN A 376 -22.70 9.76 16.17
C ASN A 376 -21.41 9.47 16.96
N GLN A 377 -21.06 10.35 17.89
CA GLN A 377 -19.81 10.28 18.65
C GLN A 377 -19.69 9.03 19.53
N ASN A 378 -20.81 8.46 19.98
CA ASN A 378 -20.78 7.28 20.84
C ASN A 378 -20.51 6.00 20.05
N VAL A 379 -20.95 5.99 18.78
CA VAL A 379 -20.93 4.81 17.93
C VAL A 379 -19.74 4.80 16.97
N PHE A 380 -19.27 5.97 16.53
CA PHE A 380 -18.21 6.17 15.54
C PHE A 380 -17.00 6.94 16.11
N GLN A 381 -16.55 6.56 17.30
CA GLN A 381 -15.49 7.27 18.03
C GLN A 381 -14.18 7.41 17.24
N GLN A 382 -13.77 6.36 16.50
CA GLN A 382 -12.52 6.36 15.76
C GLN A 382 -12.64 7.24 14.51
N SER A 383 -13.75 7.10 13.80
CA SER A 383 -14.12 8.00 12.70
C SER A 383 -14.16 9.46 13.13
N VAL A 384 -14.78 9.80 14.26
CA VAL A 384 -14.80 11.17 14.79
C VAL A 384 -13.38 11.70 15.04
N ALA A 385 -12.50 10.91 15.66
CA ALA A 385 -11.12 11.31 15.86
C ALA A 385 -10.37 11.54 14.53
N PHE A 386 -10.63 10.70 13.53
CA PHE A 386 -10.02 10.78 12.20
C PHE A 386 -10.49 12.01 11.40
N PHE A 387 -11.80 12.27 11.38
CA PHE A 387 -12.40 13.38 10.63
C PHE A 387 -12.32 14.75 11.34
N LYS A 388 -11.92 14.80 12.62
CA LYS A 388 -11.51 16.06 13.29
C LYS A 388 -10.27 16.71 12.66
N SER A 389 -9.45 15.94 11.93
CA SER A 389 -8.22 16.45 11.33
C SER A 389 -8.49 17.31 10.10
N ASN A 390 -7.80 18.45 9.99
CA ASN A 390 -7.78 19.29 8.77
C ASN A 390 -7.14 18.60 7.55
N ASN A 391 -6.65 17.37 7.70
CA ASN A 391 -6.06 16.59 6.61
C ASN A 391 -7.10 16.10 5.59
N ARG A 392 -8.38 16.01 5.95
CA ARG A 392 -9.44 15.55 5.03
C ARG A 392 -9.75 16.61 3.97
N GLN A 393 -9.71 17.89 4.34
CA GLN A 393 -9.87 19.02 3.41
C GLN A 393 -8.65 19.14 2.48
N LYS A 394 -7.44 18.87 2.99
CA LYS A 394 -6.22 18.80 2.15
C LYS A 394 -6.29 17.66 1.13
N GLU A 395 -6.87 16.53 1.53
CA GLU A 395 -7.09 15.38 0.66
C GLU A 395 -8.14 15.70 -0.43
N LEU A 396 -9.26 16.31 -0.06
CA LEU A 396 -10.26 16.84 -1.00
C LEU A 396 -9.62 17.79 -2.02
N ALA A 397 -8.89 18.82 -1.56
CA ALA A 397 -8.25 19.78 -2.46
C ALA A 397 -7.20 19.13 -3.38
N SER A 398 -6.49 18.10 -2.89
CA SER A 398 -5.53 17.36 -3.72
C SER A 398 -6.22 16.50 -4.78
N ALA A 399 -7.37 15.93 -4.45
CA ALA A 399 -8.18 15.13 -5.38
C ALA A 399 -8.79 15.98 -6.51
N GLN A 400 -9.23 17.21 -6.19
CA GLN A 400 -9.74 18.17 -7.19
C GLN A 400 -8.67 18.60 -8.22
N GLN A 401 -7.39 18.48 -7.86
CA GLN A 401 -6.23 18.87 -8.67
C GLN A 401 -5.56 17.71 -9.42
N LEU A 402 -6.00 16.47 -9.22
CA LEU A 402 -5.55 15.31 -10.01
C LEU A 402 -6.01 15.46 -11.46
#